data_AF-A0AA39NI80-F1
#
_entry.id   AF-A0AA39NI80-F1
#
_cell.length_a   1.000
_cell.length_b   1.000
_cell.length_c   1.000
_cell.angle_alpha   90.00
_cell.angle_beta   90.00
_cell.angle_gamma   90.00
#
_symmetry.space_group_name_H-M   'P 1'
#
loop_
_entity.id
_entity.type
_entity.pdbx_description
1 polymer ?
#
loop_
_entity_poly.entity_id
_entity_poly.type
_entity_poly.pdbx_seq_one_letter_code
_entity_poly.pdbx_strand_id
1 'polypeptide(L)'
;MTSRRSRSRSRSPGRSRRRERSRSYSEDEERRLPHNASPISESDYFQKSDEFRIWLKDEKGKYFDELSGERARSYFRKFVKAWNRGKLSSKYVPTIPADIQLTPVSEKLYAGVDSSSIPATSQTSYKWSFASKSDGEALRAARESVGVATQSRALPESSGAGRVQGPTLPSAADLVLAREMDAEHRDEERKYKRKRERAEDKDRIEEMVGPREVGREGMLEKKRARREADKSFREKGDDAVELDESALFGGDSFQARIARRDAGKKRYQQAQEEKAAAMRERATAIKEKESATMSMFQQLAKQRFG
;
A
#
# COMPACT_ATOMS: atom_id res chain seq x y z
N MET A 1 -53.88 48.36 -62.38
CA MET A 1 -52.52 48.49 -62.93
C MET A 1 -51.58 48.89 -61.81
N THR A 2 -50.94 47.94 -61.12
CA THR A 2 -49.58 47.47 -61.43
C THR A 2 -48.57 48.61 -61.64
N SER A 3 -47.75 48.88 -60.62
CA SER A 3 -46.31 49.02 -60.82
C SER A 3 -45.58 48.93 -59.49
N ARG A 4 -45.08 47.72 -59.22
CA ARG A 4 -44.16 47.40 -58.14
C ARG A 4 -42.84 48.08 -58.44
N ARG A 5 -42.47 49.11 -57.67
CA ARG A 5 -41.13 49.70 -57.76
C ARG A 5 -40.21 49.04 -56.73
N SER A 6 -39.44 48.09 -57.24
CA SER A 6 -38.27 47.48 -56.64
C SER A 6 -37.28 48.54 -56.15
N ARG A 7 -37.02 48.58 -54.84
CA ARG A 7 -35.82 49.20 -54.29
C ARG A 7 -35.02 48.14 -53.54
N SER A 8 -33.92 47.79 -54.19
CA SER A 8 -32.84 46.90 -53.81
C SER A 8 -32.36 47.16 -52.38
N ARG A 9 -32.41 46.10 -51.55
CA ARG A 9 -31.71 46.03 -50.27
C ARG A 9 -30.21 45.95 -50.53
N SER A 10 -29.50 47.00 -50.13
CA SER A 10 -28.05 47.09 -50.14
C SER A 10 -27.44 45.99 -49.27
N ARG A 11 -26.63 45.13 -49.88
CA ARG A 11 -25.77 44.14 -49.20
C ARG A 11 -24.74 44.87 -48.33
N SER A 12 -24.78 44.64 -47.01
CA SER A 12 -23.69 45.02 -46.12
C SER A 12 -22.43 44.21 -46.42
N PRO A 13 -21.24 44.84 -46.56
CA PRO A 13 -19.97 44.12 -46.71
C PRO A 13 -19.54 43.46 -45.39
N GLY A 14 -19.46 42.13 -45.38
CA GLY A 14 -18.92 41.36 -44.27
C GLY A 14 -17.43 41.61 -44.10
N ARG A 15 -17.04 42.36 -43.06
CA ARG A 15 -15.65 42.64 -42.71
C ARG A 15 -15.06 41.47 -41.92
N SER A 16 -14.67 40.40 -42.63
CA SER A 16 -13.87 39.30 -42.08
C SER A 16 -12.45 39.81 -41.79
N ARG A 17 -12.25 40.38 -40.59
CA ARG A 17 -10.90 40.60 -40.05
C ARG A 17 -10.32 39.24 -39.67
N ARG A 18 -9.79 38.51 -40.66
CA ARG A 18 -8.80 37.45 -40.42
C ARG A 18 -7.61 38.12 -39.76
N ARG A 19 -7.54 38.02 -38.43
CA ARG A 19 -6.29 38.21 -37.70
C ARG A 19 -5.42 37.02 -38.08
N GLU A 20 -4.66 37.16 -39.16
CA GLU A 20 -3.48 36.35 -39.42
C GLU A 20 -2.50 36.67 -38.30
N ARG A 21 -2.63 35.89 -37.22
CA ARG A 21 -1.60 35.82 -36.20
C ARG A 21 -0.54 34.91 -36.81
N SER A 22 0.36 35.52 -37.58
CA SER A 22 1.65 34.98 -37.96
C SER A 22 2.36 34.59 -36.67
N ARG A 23 2.06 33.38 -36.20
CA ARG A 23 2.96 32.65 -35.31
C ARG A 23 4.13 32.34 -36.22
N SER A 24 5.14 33.19 -36.14
CA SER A 24 6.50 32.77 -36.39
C SER A 24 6.67 31.44 -35.66
N TYR A 25 6.57 30.37 -36.43
CA TYR A 25 7.17 29.09 -36.12
C TYR A 25 8.65 29.42 -36.12
N SER A 26 9.14 29.92 -34.97
CA SER A 26 10.56 29.92 -34.69
C SER A 26 10.95 28.46 -34.82
N GLU A 27 11.63 28.16 -35.92
CA GLU A 27 12.37 26.93 -36.13
C GLU A 27 12.96 26.52 -34.79
N ASP A 28 12.58 25.31 -34.37
CA ASP A 28 13.48 24.33 -33.78
C ASP A 28 14.79 24.90 -33.25
N GLU A 29 14.69 25.79 -32.26
CA GLU A 29 15.76 25.91 -31.30
C GLU A 29 15.70 24.61 -30.52
N GLU A 30 16.47 23.64 -31.00
CA GLU A 30 17.15 22.60 -30.25
C GLU A 30 17.88 23.24 -29.06
N ARG A 31 17.13 23.87 -28.15
CA ARG A 31 17.61 24.25 -26.83
C ARG A 31 17.81 22.94 -26.15
N ARG A 32 19.04 22.44 -26.26
CA ARG A 32 19.54 21.26 -25.57
C ARG A 32 18.91 21.28 -24.19
N LEU A 33 17.97 20.36 -23.98
CA LEU A 33 17.34 20.25 -22.69
C LEU A 33 18.46 20.02 -21.67
N PRO A 34 18.39 20.63 -20.49
CA PRO A 34 19.35 20.33 -19.43
C PRO A 34 19.51 18.81 -19.30
N HIS A 35 20.76 18.33 -19.26
CA HIS A 35 21.13 16.92 -19.07
C HIS A 35 20.88 15.95 -20.25
N ASN A 36 20.84 16.42 -21.51
CA ASN A 36 20.63 15.56 -22.70
C ASN A 36 19.32 14.77 -22.69
N ALA A 37 18.28 15.30 -22.03
CA ALA A 37 16.99 14.64 -21.99
C ALA A 37 16.32 14.65 -23.37
N SER A 38 15.82 13.49 -23.82
CA SER A 38 15.06 13.38 -25.07
C SER A 38 13.79 14.24 -25.02
N PRO A 39 13.40 14.87 -26.14
CA PRO A 39 12.10 15.52 -26.25
C PRO A 39 11.01 14.47 -26.06
N ILE A 40 10.02 14.77 -25.21
CA ILE A 40 8.95 13.84 -24.88
C ILE A 40 7.73 14.09 -25.78
N SER A 41 7.03 13.00 -26.07
CA SER A 41 5.83 12.95 -26.92
C SER A 41 4.59 12.60 -26.08
N GLU A 42 3.38 12.80 -26.63
CA GLU A 42 2.13 12.34 -26.00
C GLU A 42 2.10 10.81 -25.78
N SER A 43 2.87 10.06 -26.59
CA SER A 43 3.06 8.60 -26.46
C SER A 43 3.74 8.19 -25.15
N ASP A 44 4.55 9.07 -24.58
CA ASP A 44 5.43 8.74 -23.45
C ASP A 44 4.72 8.96 -22.11
N TYR A 45 3.40 9.11 -22.14
CA TYR A 45 2.54 9.33 -20.99
C TYR A 45 2.79 8.34 -19.85
N PHE A 46 2.99 7.06 -20.18
CA PHE A 46 3.20 6.02 -19.19
C PHE A 46 4.65 5.95 -18.70
N GLN A 47 5.61 6.12 -19.62
CA GLN A 47 7.05 6.11 -19.29
C GLN A 47 7.44 7.30 -18.44
N LYS A 48 6.83 8.46 -18.68
CA LYS A 48 7.08 9.71 -17.95
C LYS A 48 6.01 10.05 -16.92
N SER A 49 5.24 9.05 -16.49
CA SER A 49 4.12 9.25 -15.58
C SER A 49 4.56 9.73 -14.20
N ASP A 50 5.75 9.32 -13.75
CA ASP A 50 6.29 9.68 -12.44
C ASP A 50 6.82 11.12 -12.42
N GLU A 51 7.53 11.54 -13.46
CA GLU A 51 7.95 12.94 -13.63
C GLU A 51 6.75 13.88 -13.81
N PHE A 52 5.72 13.42 -14.52
CA PHE A 52 4.48 14.16 -14.69
C PHE A 52 3.73 14.35 -13.36
N ARG A 53 3.69 13.34 -12.49
CA ARG A 53 3.07 13.44 -11.15
C ARG A 53 3.78 14.47 -10.28
N ILE A 54 5.12 14.50 -10.30
CA ILE A 54 5.88 15.48 -9.53
C ILE A 54 5.63 16.89 -10.06
N TRP A 55 5.63 17.08 -11.39
CA TRP A 55 5.30 18.37 -11.98
C TRP A 55 3.88 18.84 -11.65
N LEU A 56 2.89 17.95 -11.60
CA LEU A 56 1.54 18.29 -11.17
C LEU A 56 1.49 18.77 -9.71
N LYS A 57 2.24 18.11 -8.83
CA LYS A 57 2.35 18.51 -7.42
C LYS A 57 3.03 19.88 -7.29
N ASP A 58 4.17 20.06 -7.93
CA ASP A 58 5.00 21.25 -7.75
C ASP A 58 4.45 22.49 -8.48
N GLU A 59 3.94 22.34 -9.70
CA GLU A 59 3.54 23.46 -10.55
C GLU A 59 2.03 23.75 -10.51
N LYS A 60 1.22 22.78 -10.08
CA LYS A 60 -0.25 22.90 -10.05
C LYS A 60 -0.85 22.61 -8.68
N GLY A 61 -0.11 22.01 -7.74
CA GLY A 61 -0.63 21.66 -6.42
C GLY A 61 -1.78 20.66 -6.49
N LYS A 62 -1.81 19.80 -7.51
CA LYS A 62 -2.87 18.81 -7.72
C LYS A 62 -2.32 17.40 -7.73
N TYR A 63 -3.08 16.47 -7.18
CA TYR A 63 -2.74 15.04 -7.22
C TYR A 63 -3.32 14.37 -8.45
N PHE A 64 -2.67 13.31 -8.92
CA PHE A 64 -3.15 12.54 -10.06
C PHE A 64 -4.59 12.02 -9.84
N ASP A 65 -4.90 11.59 -8.62
CA ASP A 65 -6.21 11.03 -8.25
C ASP A 65 -7.36 12.05 -8.30
N GLU A 66 -7.05 13.35 -8.25
CA GLU A 66 -8.05 14.43 -8.34
C GLU A 66 -8.39 14.78 -9.80
N LEU A 67 -7.63 14.25 -10.76
CA LEU A 67 -7.80 14.55 -12.18
C LEU A 67 -8.50 13.39 -12.90
N SER A 68 -9.57 13.72 -13.63
CA SER A 68 -10.13 12.79 -14.60
C SER A 68 -9.11 12.50 -15.72
N GLY A 69 -9.14 11.31 -16.31
CA GLY A 69 -8.17 10.88 -17.33
C GLY A 69 -8.05 11.84 -18.53
N GLU A 70 -9.15 12.46 -18.94
CA GLU A 70 -9.14 13.46 -20.01
C GLU A 70 -8.43 14.77 -19.61
N ARG A 71 -8.63 15.21 -18.35
CA ARG A 71 -7.89 16.34 -17.80
C ARG A 71 -6.43 16.00 -17.62
N ALA A 72 -6.09 14.82 -17.12
CA ALA A 72 -4.71 14.35 -16.96
C ALA A 72 -3.94 14.42 -18.29
N ARG A 73 -4.52 13.93 -19.39
CA ARG A 73 -3.93 14.06 -20.74
C ARG A 73 -3.77 15.50 -21.21
N SER A 74 -4.75 16.37 -20.92
CA SER A 74 -4.64 17.81 -21.22
C SER A 74 -3.49 18.49 -20.46
N TYR A 75 -3.28 18.12 -19.19
CA TYR A 75 -2.13 18.57 -18.41
C TYR A 75 -0.82 17.95 -18.91
N PHE A 76 -0.84 16.70 -19.37
CA PHE A 76 0.34 16.09 -19.97
C PHE A 76 0.81 16.83 -21.23
N ARG A 77 -0.11 17.28 -22.09
CA ARG A 77 0.25 18.15 -23.23
C ARG A 77 0.88 19.47 -22.81
N LYS A 78 0.52 20.00 -21.63
CA LYS A 78 1.15 21.20 -21.06
C LYS A 78 2.53 20.87 -20.47
N PHE A 79 2.66 19.72 -19.83
CA PHE A 79 3.92 19.17 -19.34
C PHE A 79 4.92 18.95 -20.47
N VAL A 80 4.52 18.28 -21.57
CA VAL A 80 5.34 18.11 -22.79
C VAL A 80 5.86 19.45 -23.30
N LYS A 81 4.99 20.46 -23.36
CA LYS A 81 5.40 21.82 -23.77
C LYS A 81 6.35 22.48 -22.78
N ALA A 82 6.19 22.25 -21.48
CA ALA A 82 7.09 22.77 -20.46
C ALA A 82 8.45 22.04 -20.45
N TRP A 83 8.42 20.72 -20.70
CA TRP A 83 9.56 19.82 -20.78
C TRP A 83 10.45 20.17 -21.95
N ASN A 84 9.85 20.23 -23.15
CA ASN A 84 10.54 20.59 -24.38
C ASN A 84 11.02 22.05 -24.37
N ARG A 85 10.56 22.89 -23.43
CA ARG A 85 11.07 24.25 -23.21
C ARG A 85 12.20 24.35 -22.18
N GLY A 86 12.53 23.25 -21.48
CA GLY A 86 13.58 23.23 -20.45
C GLY A 86 13.25 24.06 -19.20
N LYS A 87 11.97 24.36 -18.93
CA LYS A 87 11.55 25.28 -17.84
C LYS A 87 10.83 24.58 -16.69
N LEU A 88 10.93 23.26 -16.56
CA LEU A 88 10.47 22.61 -15.34
C LEU A 88 11.38 23.06 -14.19
N SER A 89 10.77 23.59 -13.14
CA SER A 89 11.35 24.03 -11.87
C SER A 89 12.30 25.24 -11.86
N SER A 90 11.73 26.44 -12.02
CA SER A 90 12.37 27.68 -11.56
C SER A 90 11.73 28.29 -10.30
N LYS A 91 10.71 27.66 -9.69
CA LYS A 91 9.84 28.39 -8.75
C LYS A 91 10.12 28.24 -7.26
N TYR A 92 10.86 27.23 -6.81
CA TYR A 92 11.28 27.16 -5.40
C TYR A 92 12.65 26.47 -5.28
N VAL A 93 13.70 27.23 -5.54
CA VAL A 93 14.92 27.12 -4.75
C VAL A 93 14.95 28.40 -3.93
N PRO A 94 14.62 28.36 -2.61
CA PRO A 94 15.07 29.44 -1.74
C PRO A 94 16.58 29.51 -1.93
N THR A 95 17.14 30.67 -2.28
CA THR A 95 18.59 30.87 -2.44
C THR A 95 19.31 30.24 -1.25
N ILE A 96 19.85 29.03 -1.44
CA ILE A 96 20.64 28.34 -0.44
C ILE A 96 22.03 28.98 -0.53
N PRO A 97 22.66 29.39 0.58
CA PRO A 97 24.04 29.85 0.57
C PRO A 97 24.94 28.76 -0.06
N ALA A 98 25.95 29.19 -0.81
CA ALA A 98 26.78 28.37 -1.70
C ALA A 98 27.56 27.21 -1.03
N ASP A 99 27.42 27.08 0.29
CA ASP A 99 28.21 26.27 1.19
C ASP A 99 27.53 24.93 1.53
N ILE A 100 26.28 24.70 1.10
CA ILE A 100 25.56 23.44 1.30
C ILE A 100 25.39 22.75 -0.06
N GLN A 101 26.17 21.70 -0.32
CA GLN A 101 26.08 20.87 -1.53
C GLN A 101 24.82 19.97 -1.53
N LEU A 102 23.63 20.57 -1.66
CA LEU A 102 22.43 19.83 -2.04
C LEU A 102 22.10 20.12 -3.51
N THR A 103 22.03 19.06 -4.31
CA THR A 103 21.70 19.13 -5.74
C THR A 103 20.29 19.69 -5.96
N PRO A 104 20.10 20.66 -6.88
CA PRO A 104 18.82 21.29 -7.12
C PRO A 104 17.79 20.27 -7.64
N VAL A 105 16.57 20.30 -7.10
CA VAL A 105 15.47 19.38 -7.43
C VAL A 105 15.15 19.33 -8.93
N SER A 106 15.46 20.42 -9.65
CA SER A 106 15.37 20.52 -11.11
C SER A 106 16.17 19.47 -11.85
N GLU A 107 17.35 19.14 -11.34
CA GLU A 107 18.30 18.21 -11.96
C GLU A 107 17.79 16.77 -11.87
N LYS A 108 17.12 16.43 -10.76
CA LYS A 108 16.56 15.09 -10.51
C LYS A 108 15.38 14.75 -11.42
N LEU A 109 14.60 15.75 -11.84
CA LEU A 109 13.47 15.55 -12.74
C LEU A 109 13.93 15.20 -14.16
N TYR A 110 15.00 15.84 -14.65
CA TYR A 110 15.54 15.61 -15.99
C TYR A 110 16.43 14.36 -16.09
N ALA A 111 17.10 13.95 -15.00
CA ALA A 111 17.92 12.74 -14.93
C ALA A 111 17.13 11.42 -14.89
N GLY A 112 15.80 11.50 -14.77
CA GLY A 112 14.93 10.34 -14.58
C GLY A 112 14.69 10.07 -13.11
N VAL A 113 13.42 10.01 -12.71
CA VAL A 113 13.05 9.73 -11.33
C VAL A 113 12.76 8.25 -11.20
N ASP A 114 13.56 7.55 -10.39
CA ASP A 114 13.25 6.17 -10.04
C ASP A 114 11.96 6.15 -9.20
N SER A 115 10.98 5.36 -9.63
CA SER A 115 9.67 5.20 -8.97
C SER A 115 9.84 4.80 -7.50
N SER A 116 10.91 4.06 -7.18
CA SER A 116 11.26 3.63 -5.82
C SER A 116 11.62 4.80 -4.88
N SER A 117 12.14 5.90 -5.43
CA SER A 117 12.61 7.07 -4.68
C SER A 117 11.48 8.01 -4.27
N ILE A 118 10.32 7.90 -4.92
CA ILE A 118 9.15 8.74 -4.63
C ILE A 118 8.36 8.10 -3.48
N PRO A 119 8.15 8.80 -2.36
CA PRO A 119 7.34 8.25 -1.29
C PRO A 119 5.88 8.10 -1.77
N ALA A 120 5.29 6.92 -1.58
CA ALA A 120 3.90 6.63 -1.94
C ALA A 120 2.88 7.63 -1.34
N THR A 121 3.23 8.26 -0.22
CA THR A 121 2.44 9.33 0.42
C THR A 121 2.40 10.63 -0.39
N SER A 122 3.31 10.84 -1.33
CA SER A 122 3.31 11.99 -2.24
C SER A 122 2.53 11.75 -3.52
N GLN A 123 2.17 10.50 -3.84
CA GLN A 123 1.43 10.18 -5.05
C GLN A 123 -0.08 10.42 -4.88
N THR A 124 -0.60 10.18 -3.67
CA THR A 124 -2.02 10.30 -3.35
C THR A 124 -2.23 11.34 -2.25
N SER A 125 -3.36 12.03 -2.28
CA SER A 125 -3.74 12.97 -1.21
C SER A 125 -4.16 12.26 0.08
N TYR A 126 -4.43 10.96 0.00
CA TYR A 126 -4.90 10.15 1.11
C TYR A 126 -3.75 9.80 2.06
N LYS A 127 -3.87 10.24 3.32
CA LYS A 127 -2.88 9.96 4.37
C LYS A 127 -3.23 8.64 5.04
N TRP A 128 -2.55 7.57 4.66
CA TRP A 128 -2.77 6.27 5.31
C TRP A 128 -2.19 6.29 6.73
N SER A 129 -2.97 5.85 7.72
CA SER A 129 -2.59 5.84 9.13
C SER A 129 -1.46 4.87 9.50
N PHE A 130 -1.06 3.98 8.58
CA PHE A 130 0.11 3.11 8.76
C PHE A 130 1.43 3.83 8.41
N ALA A 131 1.37 4.81 7.51
CA ALA A 131 2.55 5.53 7.03
C ALA A 131 3.12 6.48 8.10
N SER A 132 2.33 6.84 9.12
CA SER A 132 2.79 7.65 10.25
C SER A 132 3.48 6.84 11.35
N LYS A 133 3.39 5.50 11.32
CA LYS A 133 3.90 4.60 12.36
C LYS A 133 5.14 3.82 11.95
N SER A 134 5.63 4.01 10.73
CA SER A 134 6.73 3.24 10.15
C SER A 134 7.92 4.15 9.89
N ASP A 135 9.12 3.62 10.14
CA ASP A 135 10.38 4.32 9.89
C ASP A 135 10.53 4.53 8.38
N GLY A 136 10.54 5.79 7.94
CA GLY A 136 10.54 6.16 6.53
C GLY A 136 11.75 5.62 5.75
N GLU A 137 12.88 5.42 6.42
CA GLU A 137 14.10 4.88 5.84
C GLU A 137 14.03 3.35 5.64
N ALA A 138 13.50 2.62 6.62
CA ALA A 138 13.28 1.18 6.48
C ALA A 138 12.30 0.85 5.35
N LEU A 139 11.24 1.66 5.20
CA LEU A 139 10.31 1.54 4.07
C LEU A 139 10.95 1.86 2.73
N ARG A 140 11.87 2.82 2.69
CA ARG A 140 12.61 3.17 1.48
C ARG A 140 13.55 2.04 1.06
N ALA A 141 14.35 1.51 1.98
CA ALA A 141 15.25 0.38 1.71
C ALA A 141 14.49 -0.86 1.24
N ALA A 142 13.34 -1.18 1.88
CA ALA A 142 12.49 -2.27 1.44
C ALA A 142 11.95 -2.05 0.02
N ARG A 143 11.54 -0.82 -0.34
CA ARG A 143 11.10 -0.50 -1.71
C ARG A 143 12.21 -0.58 -2.73
N GLU A 144 13.41 -0.10 -2.39
CA GLU A 144 14.58 -0.19 -3.26
C GLU A 144 14.93 -1.66 -3.52
N SER A 145 14.89 -2.54 -2.50
CA SER A 145 15.10 -3.97 -2.70
C SER A 145 14.05 -4.64 -3.59
N VAL A 146 12.78 -4.27 -3.45
CA VAL A 146 11.68 -4.81 -4.27
C VAL A 146 11.78 -4.26 -5.69
N GLY A 147 12.09 -2.98 -5.85
CA GLY A 147 12.31 -2.33 -7.14
C GLY A 147 13.48 -2.97 -7.89
N VAL A 148 14.61 -3.22 -7.22
CA VAL A 148 15.72 -3.97 -7.80
C VAL A 148 15.24 -5.37 -8.18
N ALA A 149 14.55 -6.11 -7.31
CA ALA A 149 14.11 -7.48 -7.60
C ALA A 149 13.08 -7.59 -8.74
N THR A 150 12.25 -6.56 -8.95
CA THR A 150 11.21 -6.56 -10.00
C THR A 150 11.67 -5.92 -11.30
N GLN A 151 12.46 -4.83 -11.22
CA GLN A 151 12.97 -4.10 -12.39
C GLN A 151 14.21 -4.76 -13.00
N SER A 152 15.07 -5.43 -12.21
CA SER A 152 16.23 -6.17 -12.72
C SER A 152 15.88 -7.54 -13.31
N ARG A 153 14.59 -7.91 -13.40
CA ARG A 153 14.11 -9.02 -14.23
C ARG A 153 14.06 -8.63 -15.71
N ALA A 154 15.10 -7.95 -16.17
CA ALA A 154 15.42 -7.75 -17.56
C ALA A 154 16.93 -8.02 -17.71
N LEU A 155 17.24 -9.32 -17.88
CA LEU A 155 18.47 -9.93 -18.40
C LEU A 155 19.84 -9.44 -17.87
N PRO A 156 20.64 -10.37 -17.35
CA PRO A 156 22.02 -10.51 -17.80
C PRO A 156 22.12 -11.68 -18.77
N GLU A 157 22.40 -11.38 -20.05
CA GLU A 157 23.07 -12.34 -20.93
C GLU A 157 24.49 -12.56 -20.37
N SER A 158 24.65 -13.56 -19.52
CA SER A 158 25.95 -14.16 -19.26
C SER A 158 26.07 -15.43 -20.10
N SER A 159 26.84 -15.32 -21.17
CA SER A 159 27.37 -16.40 -21.97
C SER A 159 28.11 -17.42 -21.09
N GLY A 160 27.42 -18.52 -20.79
CA GLY A 160 27.99 -19.69 -20.13
C GLY A 160 27.32 -20.94 -20.68
N ALA A 161 27.99 -21.62 -21.60
CA ALA A 161 27.60 -22.90 -22.14
C ALA A 161 27.48 -23.94 -21.00
N GLY A 162 26.26 -24.20 -20.55
CA GLY A 162 25.90 -25.28 -19.65
C GLY A 162 24.60 -25.87 -20.15
N ARG A 163 24.60 -27.19 -20.42
CA ARG A 163 23.51 -27.98 -20.99
C ARG A 163 22.12 -27.47 -20.59
N VAL A 164 21.23 -27.31 -21.57
CA VAL A 164 19.79 -27.09 -21.34
C VAL A 164 19.25 -28.30 -20.58
N GLN A 165 19.24 -28.22 -19.25
CA GLN A 165 18.46 -29.09 -18.41
C GLN A 165 17.01 -28.66 -18.61
N GLY A 166 16.27 -29.48 -19.35
CA GLY A 166 14.80 -29.40 -19.34
C GLY A 166 14.28 -29.48 -17.90
N PRO A 167 13.00 -29.15 -17.66
CA PRO A 167 12.41 -29.15 -16.32
C PRO A 167 12.76 -30.45 -15.62
N THR A 168 13.66 -30.36 -14.63
CA THR A 168 14.07 -31.51 -13.84
C THR A 168 12.83 -31.98 -13.09
N LEU A 169 12.57 -33.29 -13.09
CA LEU A 169 11.51 -33.86 -12.28
C LEU A 169 11.68 -33.36 -10.83
N PRO A 170 10.63 -32.83 -10.19
CA PRO A 170 10.70 -32.34 -8.82
C PRO A 170 11.33 -33.41 -7.93
N SER A 171 12.23 -32.99 -7.05
CA SER A 171 12.84 -33.91 -6.08
C SER A 171 11.74 -34.54 -5.22
N ALA A 172 11.99 -35.73 -4.65
CA ALA A 172 11.05 -36.34 -3.72
C ALA A 172 10.72 -35.39 -2.53
N ALA A 173 11.68 -34.55 -2.13
CA ALA A 173 11.46 -33.49 -1.15
C ALA A 173 10.50 -32.39 -1.66
N ASP A 174 10.61 -32.00 -2.94
CA ASP A 174 9.74 -31.01 -3.56
C ASP A 174 8.30 -31.53 -3.70
N LEU A 175 8.13 -32.83 -3.97
CA LEU A 175 6.80 -33.46 -4.02
C LEU A 175 6.13 -33.49 -2.64
N VAL A 176 6.89 -33.73 -1.57
CA VAL A 176 6.38 -33.67 -0.19
C VAL A 176 6.01 -32.23 0.18
N LEU A 177 6.89 -31.28 -0.13
CA LEU A 177 6.64 -29.85 0.12
C LEU A 177 5.39 -29.37 -0.63
N ALA A 178 5.24 -29.72 -1.91
CA ALA A 178 4.05 -29.37 -2.70
C ALA A 178 2.76 -29.93 -2.06
N ARG A 179 2.81 -31.18 -1.58
CA ARG A 179 1.67 -31.81 -0.91
C ARG A 179 1.31 -31.14 0.42
N GLU A 180 2.30 -30.70 1.19
CA GLU A 180 2.10 -29.97 2.44
C GLU A 180 1.54 -28.57 2.17
N MET A 181 2.11 -27.85 1.21
CA MET A 181 1.61 -26.53 0.78
C MET A 181 0.16 -26.60 0.30
N ASP A 182 -0.20 -27.62 -0.50
CA ASP A 182 -1.58 -27.83 -0.95
C ASP A 182 -2.54 -28.12 0.22
N ALA A 183 -2.09 -28.86 1.24
CA ALA A 183 -2.89 -29.13 2.42
C ALA A 183 -3.12 -27.86 3.25
N GLU A 184 -2.08 -27.06 3.44
CA GLU A 184 -2.17 -25.74 4.10
C GLU A 184 -3.11 -24.81 3.34
N HIS A 185 -2.97 -24.72 2.02
CA HIS A 185 -3.84 -23.89 1.17
C HIS A 185 -5.31 -24.29 1.30
N ARG A 186 -5.62 -25.60 1.31
CA ARG A 186 -7.00 -26.10 1.50
C ARG A 186 -7.56 -25.73 2.86
N ASP A 187 -6.76 -25.79 3.90
CA ASP A 187 -7.21 -25.41 5.25
C ASP A 187 -7.38 -23.89 5.40
N GLU A 188 -6.54 -23.10 4.75
CA GLU A 188 -6.73 -21.66 4.61
C GLU A 188 -8.01 -21.33 3.84
N GLU A 189 -8.25 -21.95 2.70
CA GLU A 189 -9.48 -21.79 1.93
C GLU A 189 -10.73 -22.13 2.74
N ARG A 190 -10.69 -23.21 3.54
CA ARG A 190 -11.78 -23.55 4.46
C ARG A 190 -12.01 -22.46 5.50
N LYS A 191 -10.93 -21.89 6.07
CA LYS A 191 -11.02 -20.78 7.04
C LYS A 191 -11.59 -19.52 6.38
N TYR A 192 -11.10 -19.17 5.18
CA TYR A 192 -11.60 -18.03 4.40
C TYR A 192 -13.06 -18.22 4.01
N LYS A 193 -13.46 -19.41 3.58
CA LYS A 193 -14.86 -19.74 3.26
C LYS A 193 -15.76 -19.55 4.48
N ARG A 194 -15.39 -20.10 5.65
CA ARG A 194 -16.13 -19.89 6.91
C ARG A 194 -16.21 -18.42 7.30
N LYS A 195 -15.14 -17.64 7.07
CA LYS A 195 -15.12 -16.20 7.36
C LYS A 195 -16.03 -15.42 6.42
N ARG A 196 -16.02 -15.78 5.14
CA ARG A 196 -16.87 -15.21 4.10
C ARG A 196 -18.34 -15.51 4.36
N GLU A 197 -18.66 -16.77 4.67
CA GLU A 197 -20.02 -17.18 5.04
C GLU A 197 -20.54 -16.41 6.26
N ARG A 198 -19.73 -16.27 7.33
CA ARG A 198 -20.09 -15.42 8.48
C ARG A 198 -20.29 -13.95 8.12
N ALA A 199 -19.55 -13.43 7.14
CA ALA A 199 -19.73 -12.05 6.67
C ALA A 199 -21.03 -11.93 5.86
N GLU A 200 -21.28 -12.84 4.92
CA GLU A 200 -22.51 -12.89 4.14
C GLU A 200 -23.75 -13.09 5.04
N ASP A 201 -23.66 -13.90 6.08
CA ASP A 201 -24.72 -14.06 7.08
C ASP A 201 -24.94 -12.78 7.87
N LYS A 202 -23.85 -12.09 8.26
CA LYS A 202 -23.94 -10.80 8.93
C LYS A 202 -24.58 -9.75 8.01
N ASP A 203 -24.22 -9.71 6.75
CA ASP A 203 -24.75 -8.78 5.75
C ASP A 203 -26.23 -9.09 5.46
N ARG A 204 -26.61 -10.38 5.38
CA ARG A 204 -28.02 -10.82 5.27
C ARG A 204 -28.84 -10.41 6.49
N ILE A 205 -28.26 -10.52 7.69
CA ILE A 205 -28.89 -10.05 8.93
C ILE A 205 -29.04 -8.52 8.89
N GLU A 206 -28.05 -7.79 8.41
CA GLU A 206 -28.11 -6.32 8.29
C GLU A 206 -29.11 -5.86 7.22
N GLU A 207 -29.28 -6.62 6.14
CA GLU A 207 -30.31 -6.38 5.11
C GLU A 207 -31.73 -6.60 5.66
N MET A 208 -31.93 -7.62 6.50
CA MET A 208 -33.24 -7.89 7.11
C MET A 208 -33.57 -6.99 8.31
N VAL A 209 -32.57 -6.59 9.10
CA VAL A 209 -32.76 -5.83 10.37
C VAL A 209 -32.56 -4.32 10.16
N GLY A 210 -31.94 -3.92 9.04
CA GLY A 210 -31.54 -2.54 8.78
C GLY A 210 -30.19 -2.19 9.42
N PRO A 211 -29.59 -1.03 9.06
CA PRO A 211 -28.34 -0.57 9.64
C PRO A 211 -28.49 -0.51 11.16
N ARG A 212 -27.67 -1.28 11.89
CA ARG A 212 -27.68 -1.29 13.36
C ARG A 212 -27.56 0.14 13.86
N GLU A 213 -28.43 0.54 14.79
CA GLU A 213 -28.39 1.86 15.43
C GLU A 213 -27.09 2.02 16.23
N VAL A 214 -26.06 2.57 15.59
CA VAL A 214 -24.76 2.78 16.23
C VAL A 214 -24.86 4.03 17.12
N GLY A 215 -25.19 3.83 18.40
CA GLY A 215 -25.38 4.93 19.37
C GLY A 215 -25.65 4.47 20.82
N ARG A 216 -26.19 5.38 21.66
CA ARG A 216 -26.63 5.09 23.04
C ARG A 216 -27.71 4.02 23.07
N GLU A 217 -28.55 3.97 22.05
CA GLU A 217 -29.60 2.98 21.86
C GLU A 217 -29.03 1.60 21.53
N GLY A 218 -28.05 1.48 20.65
CA GLY A 218 -27.31 0.23 20.42
C GLY A 218 -26.54 -0.30 21.64
N MET A 219 -26.06 0.57 22.54
CA MET A 219 -25.48 0.13 23.81
C MET A 219 -26.53 -0.39 24.81
N LEU A 220 -27.71 0.23 24.84
CA LEU A 220 -28.83 -0.21 25.68
C LEU A 220 -29.44 -1.51 25.15
N GLU A 221 -29.52 -1.65 23.83
CA GLU A 221 -29.94 -2.87 23.15
C GLU A 221 -28.93 -3.99 23.39
N LYS A 222 -27.62 -3.74 23.27
CA LYS A 222 -26.59 -4.72 23.66
C LYS A 222 -26.71 -5.12 25.13
N LYS A 223 -27.05 -4.20 26.02
CA LYS A 223 -27.31 -4.48 27.45
C LYS A 223 -28.63 -5.21 27.67
N ARG A 224 -29.63 -5.03 26.81
CA ARG A 224 -30.92 -5.75 26.83
C ARG A 224 -30.73 -7.16 26.28
N ALA A 225 -30.10 -7.32 25.12
CA ALA A 225 -29.74 -8.60 24.52
C ALA A 225 -28.85 -9.44 25.44
N ARG A 226 -27.89 -8.81 26.15
CA ARG A 226 -27.12 -9.52 27.19
C ARG A 226 -28.01 -9.98 28.35
N ARG A 227 -28.89 -9.11 28.84
CA ARG A 227 -29.85 -9.49 29.91
C ARG A 227 -30.85 -10.54 29.46
N GLU A 228 -31.24 -10.54 28.19
CA GLU A 228 -32.15 -11.51 27.58
C GLU A 228 -31.46 -12.83 27.29
N ALA A 229 -30.18 -12.82 26.90
CA ALA A 229 -29.34 -14.01 26.83
C ALA A 229 -29.12 -14.61 28.22
N ASP A 230 -28.85 -13.78 29.23
CA ASP A 230 -28.71 -14.23 30.62
C ASP A 230 -30.06 -14.75 31.17
N LYS A 231 -31.18 -14.11 30.81
CA LYS A 231 -32.55 -14.53 31.18
C LYS A 231 -32.95 -15.82 30.48
N SER A 232 -32.73 -15.94 29.17
CA SER A 232 -33.02 -17.14 28.40
C SER A 232 -32.11 -18.30 28.78
N PHE A 233 -30.84 -18.05 29.14
CA PHE A 233 -29.98 -19.08 29.73
C PHE A 233 -30.50 -19.54 31.10
N ARG A 234 -31.06 -18.62 31.90
CA ARG A 234 -31.66 -18.94 33.20
C ARG A 234 -33.00 -19.67 33.09
N GLU A 235 -33.87 -19.28 32.15
CA GLU A 235 -35.18 -19.92 31.91
C GLU A 235 -35.02 -21.24 31.14
N LYS A 236 -34.09 -21.33 30.20
CA LYS A 236 -33.76 -22.58 29.47
C LYS A 236 -32.90 -23.53 30.29
N GLY A 237 -32.37 -23.06 31.42
CA GLY A 237 -31.64 -23.86 32.39
C GLY A 237 -32.52 -24.79 33.24
N ASP A 238 -33.86 -24.65 33.17
CA ASP A 238 -34.80 -25.48 33.93
C ASP A 238 -35.31 -26.70 33.13
N ASP A 239 -35.29 -26.64 31.79
CA ASP A 239 -35.96 -27.65 30.94
C ASP A 239 -35.02 -28.57 30.12
N ALA A 240 -33.69 -28.39 30.13
CA ALA A 240 -32.85 -29.05 29.11
C ALA A 240 -31.41 -29.42 29.49
N VAL A 241 -31.05 -29.47 30.77
CA VAL A 241 -29.76 -30.07 31.14
C VAL A 241 -29.99 -31.03 32.31
N GLU A 242 -30.08 -32.32 31.99
CA GLU A 242 -29.78 -33.41 32.94
C GLU A 242 -28.31 -33.27 33.35
N LEU A 243 -28.02 -32.27 34.18
CA LEU A 243 -26.79 -32.23 34.95
C LEU A 243 -26.92 -33.37 35.94
N ASP A 244 -26.02 -34.35 35.81
CA ASP A 244 -25.87 -35.48 36.72
C ASP A 244 -26.22 -35.07 38.16
N GLU A 245 -27.16 -35.78 38.78
CA GLU A 245 -27.71 -35.46 40.11
C GLU A 245 -26.58 -35.35 41.16
N SER A 246 -25.43 -35.99 40.90
CA SER A 246 -24.20 -35.87 41.69
C SER A 246 -23.57 -34.47 41.67
N ALA A 247 -23.65 -33.76 40.55
CA ALA A 247 -23.15 -32.40 40.36
C ALA A 247 -24.13 -31.36 40.91
N LEU A 248 -25.43 -31.68 40.91
CA LEU A 248 -26.51 -30.84 41.44
C LEU A 248 -26.63 -30.93 42.98
N PHE A 249 -26.54 -32.13 43.55
CA PHE A 249 -26.60 -32.36 45.01
C PHE A 249 -25.24 -32.36 45.71
N GLY A 250 -24.15 -32.07 44.99
CA GLY A 250 -22.83 -31.84 45.60
C GLY A 250 -22.23 -33.10 46.24
N GLY A 251 -22.07 -34.17 45.46
CA GLY A 251 -21.38 -35.39 45.90
C GLY A 251 -19.85 -35.25 46.05
N ASP A 252 -19.27 -34.15 45.57
CA ASP A 252 -17.82 -33.92 45.64
C ASP A 252 -17.45 -33.14 46.91
N SER A 253 -16.67 -33.78 47.79
CA SER A 253 -16.08 -33.13 48.97
C SER A 253 -15.48 -31.76 48.62
N PHE A 254 -15.77 -30.74 49.43
CA PHE A 254 -15.36 -29.34 49.22
C PHE A 254 -13.87 -29.17 48.84
N GLN A 255 -13.00 -30.05 49.38
CA GLN A 255 -11.58 -30.10 49.07
C GLN A 255 -11.30 -30.48 47.61
N ALA A 256 -12.04 -31.44 47.03
CA ALA A 256 -11.88 -31.84 45.63
C ALA A 256 -12.22 -30.70 44.65
N ARG A 257 -13.21 -29.86 45.00
CA ARG A 257 -13.58 -28.68 44.20
C ARG A 257 -12.52 -27.59 44.25
N ILE A 258 -11.92 -27.36 45.43
CA ILE A 258 -10.78 -26.43 45.58
C ILE A 258 -9.58 -26.95 44.78
N ALA A 259 -9.27 -28.24 44.89
CA ALA A 259 -8.17 -28.86 44.15
C ALA A 259 -8.34 -28.74 42.62
N ARG A 260 -9.54 -28.93 42.08
CA ARG A 260 -9.80 -28.71 40.64
C ARG A 260 -9.63 -27.25 40.21
N ARG A 261 -10.12 -26.30 41.03
CA ARG A 261 -9.96 -24.86 40.77
C ARG A 261 -8.47 -24.47 40.78
N ASP A 262 -7.72 -24.98 41.75
CA ASP A 262 -6.30 -24.67 41.89
C ASP A 262 -5.45 -25.40 40.85
N ALA A 263 -5.84 -26.61 40.42
CA ALA A 263 -5.22 -27.29 39.28
C ALA A 263 -5.39 -26.51 37.98
N GLY A 264 -6.58 -25.93 37.74
CA GLY A 264 -6.83 -25.06 36.59
C GLY A 264 -5.97 -23.80 36.60
N LYS A 265 -5.83 -23.15 37.76
CA LYS A 265 -4.95 -21.98 37.93
C LYS A 265 -3.48 -22.34 37.74
N LYS A 266 -3.02 -23.47 38.29
CA LYS A 266 -1.64 -23.96 38.13
C LYS A 266 -1.31 -24.24 36.67
N ARG A 267 -2.21 -24.88 35.92
CA ARG A 267 -2.03 -25.10 34.47
C ARG A 267 -1.91 -23.79 33.70
N TYR A 268 -2.73 -22.79 34.04
CA TYR A 268 -2.67 -21.48 33.40
C TYR A 268 -1.36 -20.74 33.73
N GLN A 269 -0.91 -20.79 34.99
CA GLN A 269 0.36 -20.21 35.42
C GLN A 269 1.54 -20.90 34.73
N GLN A 270 1.57 -22.23 34.69
CA GLN A 270 2.59 -22.99 33.98
C GLN A 270 2.65 -22.65 32.50
N ALA A 271 1.50 -22.53 31.82
CA ALA A 271 1.47 -22.14 30.40
C ALA A 271 1.96 -20.70 30.16
N GLN A 272 1.78 -19.80 31.14
CA GLN A 272 2.33 -18.44 31.06
C GLN A 272 3.84 -18.42 31.34
N GLU A 273 4.30 -19.21 32.31
CA GLU A 273 5.71 -19.37 32.64
C GLU A 273 6.48 -20.02 31.48
N GLU A 274 5.92 -21.05 30.83
CA GLU A 274 6.51 -21.69 29.65
C GLU A 274 6.63 -20.70 28.49
N LYS A 275 5.60 -19.88 28.24
CA LYS A 275 5.67 -18.80 27.23
C LYS A 275 6.71 -17.74 27.57
N ALA A 276 6.81 -17.36 28.85
CA ALA A 276 7.81 -16.41 29.31
C ALA A 276 9.23 -16.99 29.22
N ALA A 277 9.41 -18.27 29.52
CA ALA A 277 10.68 -19.00 29.36
C ALA A 277 11.08 -19.07 27.89
N ALA A 278 10.18 -19.48 26.99
CA ALA A 278 10.43 -19.52 25.55
C ALA A 278 10.78 -18.13 24.99
N MET A 279 10.15 -17.06 25.48
CA MET A 279 10.53 -15.69 25.11
C MET A 279 11.91 -15.27 25.64
N ARG A 280 12.28 -15.69 26.85
CA ARG A 280 13.61 -15.45 27.42
C ARG A 280 14.69 -16.21 26.66
N GLU A 281 14.47 -17.47 26.34
CA GLU A 281 15.40 -18.29 25.53
C GLU A 281 15.60 -17.69 24.13
N ARG A 282 14.54 -17.19 23.49
CA ARG A 282 14.67 -16.46 22.23
C ARG A 282 15.48 -15.18 22.39
N ALA A 283 15.27 -14.43 23.48
CA ALA A 283 16.03 -13.22 23.74
C ALA A 283 17.51 -13.49 24.04
N THR A 284 17.84 -14.57 24.76
CA THR A 284 19.23 -14.97 25.00
C THR A 284 19.89 -15.44 23.71
N ALA A 285 19.19 -16.23 22.88
CA ALA A 285 19.71 -16.67 21.59
C ALA A 285 20.01 -15.49 20.63
N ILE A 286 19.20 -14.42 20.66
CA ILE A 286 19.48 -13.20 19.89
C ILE A 286 20.71 -12.47 20.47
N LYS A 287 20.78 -12.29 21.79
CA LYS A 287 21.93 -11.65 22.45
C LYS A 287 23.25 -12.40 22.20
N GLU A 288 23.22 -13.73 22.21
CA GLU A 288 24.39 -14.56 21.90
C GLU A 288 24.85 -14.36 20.46
N LYS A 289 23.90 -14.36 19.50
CA LYS A 289 24.20 -14.04 18.09
C LYS A 289 24.77 -12.64 17.92
N GLU A 290 24.16 -11.64 18.56
CA GLU A 290 24.65 -10.26 18.54
C GLU A 290 26.06 -10.15 19.16
N SER A 291 26.32 -10.82 20.28
CA SER A 291 27.64 -10.84 20.91
C SER A 291 28.70 -11.51 20.03
N ALA A 292 28.34 -12.57 19.29
CA ALA A 292 29.22 -13.22 18.32
C ALA A 292 29.50 -12.31 17.11
N THR A 293 28.49 -11.58 16.63
CA THR A 293 28.72 -10.59 15.57
C THR A 293 29.57 -9.42 16.05
N MET A 294 29.33 -8.92 17.27
CA MET A 294 30.13 -7.86 17.88
C MET A 294 31.58 -8.29 18.09
N SER A 295 31.83 -9.53 18.53
CA SER A 295 33.19 -10.04 18.70
C SER A 295 33.92 -10.17 17.36
N MET A 296 33.23 -10.62 16.31
CA MET A 296 33.77 -10.63 14.93
C MET A 296 34.11 -9.20 14.46
N PHE A 297 33.22 -8.23 14.69
CA PHE A 297 33.48 -6.83 14.35
C PHE A 297 34.63 -6.23 15.16
N GLN A 298 34.73 -6.54 16.46
CA GLN A 298 35.84 -6.11 17.31
C GLN A 298 37.17 -6.71 16.83
N GLN A 299 37.19 -7.97 16.37
CA GLN A 299 38.38 -8.60 15.80
C GLN A 299 38.81 -7.92 14.49
N LEU A 300 37.87 -7.65 13.58
CA LEU A 300 38.17 -6.94 12.33
C LEU A 300 38.62 -5.49 12.57
N ALA A 301 37.98 -4.79 13.52
CA ALA A 301 38.38 -3.44 13.91
C ALA A 301 39.79 -3.44 14.52
N LYS A 302 40.12 -4.41 15.38
CA LYS A 302 41.46 -4.56 15.95
C LYS A 302 42.51 -4.89 14.89
N GLN A 303 42.18 -5.69 13.87
CA GLN A 303 43.11 -5.97 12.76
C GLN A 303 43.33 -4.77 11.83
N ARG A 304 42.36 -3.86 11.73
CA ARG A 304 42.42 -2.71 10.82
C ARG A 304 42.98 -1.44 11.47
N PHE A 305 42.78 -1.27 12.78
CA PHE A 305 43.08 -0.03 13.50
C PHE A 305 43.95 -0.22 14.75
N GLY A 306 44.33 -1.45 15.08
CA GLY A 306 45.31 -1.77 16.13
C GLY A 306 46.56 -2.40 15.54
#